data_AF-A0A2V7U2N8-F1
#
_entry.id   AF-A0A2V7U2N8-F1
#
_cell.length_a   1.000
_cell.length_b   1.000
_cell.length_c   1.000
_cell.angle_alpha   90.00
_cell.angle_beta   90.00
_cell.angle_gamma   90.00
#
_symmetry.space_group_name_H-M   'P 1'
#
loop_
_entity.id
_entity.type
_entity.pdbx_description
1 polymer ?
#
loop_
_entity_poly.entity_id
_entity_poly.type
_entity_poly.pdbx_seq_one_letter_code
_entity_poly.pdbx_strand_id
1 'polypeptide(L)'
;MAPDGERGARLRPARRALGGVPLHRPAERHVRRGGETLPGRDRRRAAALRRLGRTGHDEGHRCRAARIPGASLGEGLSVAAPYVFGVIPARGGSKGLPGKNLRRLGALSLIGHAIASAREATRLTRFVVSTDSDAIAEEARRHGAEVPFLRPAELASDEAGMIPVLQHAVRWLESTGARPDLIVTLQPTSPFRVGADIDRTIARAAETGADSAQTLSEASYHPYFMKTLDGDVTHALFEEGYRYVRRQDAPAVYQPSGAVYVTRYDVLMGQGRVLGKDNRGIVMDFAASVNIDTEWDFLLAELVLGQGRAPIPPSRR
;
A
#
# COMPACT_ATOMS: atom_id res chain seq x y z
N MET A 1 42.00 0.16 -52.34
CA MET A 1 43.12 0.60 -51.47
C MET A 1 42.85 2.02 -51.01
N ALA A 2 42.70 2.18 -49.68
CA ALA A 2 42.79 3.40 -48.84
C ALA A 2 41.74 4.54 -49.01
N PRO A 3 41.45 5.34 -47.96
CA PRO A 3 41.33 4.98 -46.52
C PRO A 3 40.19 5.72 -45.75
N ASP A 4 39.91 5.20 -44.54
CA ASP A 4 39.61 5.81 -43.21
C ASP A 4 38.91 7.19 -43.12
N GLY A 5 37.91 7.43 -42.26
CA GLY A 5 37.59 6.81 -40.97
C GLY A 5 37.37 7.91 -39.93
N GLU A 6 36.14 8.43 -39.83
CA GLU A 6 35.74 9.50 -38.91
C GLU A 6 35.76 9.04 -37.44
N ARG A 7 36.39 9.83 -36.56
CA ARG A 7 36.38 9.65 -35.10
C ARG A 7 35.29 10.54 -34.48
N GLY A 8 34.15 9.94 -34.15
CA GLY A 8 33.13 10.56 -33.30
C GLY A 8 33.46 10.43 -31.81
N ALA A 9 33.54 11.56 -31.12
CA ALA A 9 33.77 11.65 -29.68
C ALA A 9 32.60 11.06 -28.88
N ARG A 10 32.87 10.11 -27.98
CA ARG A 10 31.88 9.58 -27.02
C ARG A 10 31.94 10.39 -25.71
N LEU A 11 30.88 11.15 -25.45
CA LEU A 11 30.62 11.77 -24.15
C LEU A 11 30.21 10.70 -23.13
N ARG A 12 30.97 10.57 -22.05
CA ARG A 12 30.60 9.77 -20.86
C ARG A 12 29.68 10.61 -19.96
N PRO A 13 28.54 10.10 -19.45
CA PRO A 13 27.82 10.80 -18.40
C PRO A 13 28.46 10.54 -17.03
N ALA A 14 28.62 11.62 -16.26
CA ALA A 14 29.20 11.62 -14.93
C ALA A 14 28.29 10.89 -13.91
N ARG A 15 28.88 10.00 -13.11
CA ARG A 15 28.23 9.37 -11.96
C ARG A 15 28.01 10.40 -10.86
N ARG A 16 26.75 10.72 -10.55
CA ARG A 16 26.39 11.46 -9.33
C ARG A 16 26.13 10.44 -8.22
N ALA A 17 26.98 10.44 -7.20
CA ALA A 17 26.79 9.64 -6.00
C ALA A 17 25.54 10.14 -5.26
N LEU A 18 24.56 9.26 -5.04
CA LEU A 18 23.45 9.52 -4.13
C LEU A 18 23.97 9.36 -2.69
N GLY A 19 23.83 10.44 -1.92
CA GLY A 19 24.32 10.55 -0.54
C GLY A 19 23.75 9.47 0.37
N GLY A 20 24.64 8.90 1.19
CA GLY A 20 24.32 7.85 2.14
C GLY A 20 23.34 8.30 3.23
N VAL A 21 22.32 7.49 3.45
CA VAL A 21 21.50 7.52 4.67
C VAL A 21 22.16 6.60 5.69
N PRO A 22 22.46 7.03 6.93
CA PRO A 22 23.04 6.14 7.92
C PRO A 22 21.97 5.16 8.42
N LEU A 23 22.15 3.87 8.09
CA LEU A 23 21.36 2.79 8.67
C LEU A 23 21.92 2.43 10.05
N HIS A 24 21.06 2.49 11.07
CA HIS A 24 21.37 1.99 12.41
C HIS A 24 21.77 0.51 12.35
N ARG A 25 22.99 0.20 12.83
CA ARG A 25 23.46 -1.18 13.01
C ARG A 25 22.66 -1.87 14.11
N PRO A 26 22.04 -3.04 13.87
CA PRO A 26 21.57 -3.88 14.97
C PRO A 26 22.76 -4.56 15.65
N ALA A 27 22.64 -4.76 16.96
CA ALA A 27 23.69 -5.28 17.84
C ALA A 27 24.28 -6.62 17.38
N GLU A 28 25.61 -6.70 17.39
CA GLU A 28 26.38 -7.89 17.06
C GLU A 28 26.08 -9.03 18.06
N ARG A 29 25.41 -10.09 17.60
CA ARG A 29 25.46 -11.39 18.30
C ARG A 29 26.68 -12.14 17.81
N HIS A 30 27.64 -12.32 18.71
CA HIS A 30 28.80 -13.20 18.54
C HIS A 30 28.36 -14.62 18.19
N VAL A 31 28.64 -15.07 16.96
CA VAL A 31 28.64 -16.49 16.60
C VAL A 31 30.05 -17.01 16.87
N ARG A 32 30.22 -17.75 17.97
CA ARG A 32 31.46 -18.50 18.22
C ARG A 32 31.58 -19.61 17.18
N ARG A 33 32.66 -19.58 16.40
CA ARG A 33 33.14 -20.73 15.64
C ARG A 33 33.68 -21.77 16.63
N GLY A 34 33.06 -22.93 16.68
CA GLY A 34 33.61 -24.14 17.31
C GLY A 34 33.49 -25.28 16.32
N GLY A 35 34.58 -25.56 15.61
CA GLY A 35 34.76 -26.84 14.93
C GLY A 35 35.40 -27.79 15.92
N GLU A 36 34.83 -28.98 16.06
CA GLU A 36 35.55 -30.14 16.57
C GLU A 36 34.86 -31.42 16.09
N THR A 37 35.72 -32.39 15.82
CA THR A 37 35.56 -33.64 15.09
C THR A 37 34.62 -34.66 15.74
N LEU A 38 33.83 -35.36 14.91
CA LEU A 38 33.07 -36.56 15.28
C LEU A 38 34.01 -37.73 15.62
N PRO A 39 33.61 -38.58 16.60
CA PRO A 39 33.71 -40.01 16.34
C PRO A 39 32.49 -40.82 16.83
N GLY A 40 32.27 -41.95 16.16
CA GLY A 40 31.84 -43.18 16.81
C GLY A 40 30.34 -43.44 16.90
N ARG A 41 29.88 -44.40 16.08
CA ARG A 41 28.59 -45.10 16.23
C ARG A 41 28.50 -45.75 17.62
N ASP A 42 27.36 -45.62 18.30
CA ASP A 42 26.83 -46.76 19.05
C ASP A 42 25.30 -46.78 19.10
N ARG A 43 24.77 -48.00 19.02
CA ARG A 43 23.34 -48.34 19.02
C ARG A 43 22.84 -48.43 20.46
N ARG A 44 21.62 -47.96 20.74
CA ARG A 44 20.52 -48.63 21.50
C ARG A 44 19.63 -47.63 22.26
N ARG A 45 18.34 -48.02 22.36
CA ARG A 45 17.23 -47.56 23.23
C ARG A 45 16.51 -46.29 22.75
N ALA A 46 15.30 -46.35 22.17
CA ALA A 46 14.00 -46.89 22.63
C ALA A 46 13.25 -46.00 23.63
N ALA A 47 12.06 -45.60 23.19
CA ALA A 47 10.84 -45.28 23.95
C ALA A 47 10.81 -44.05 24.87
N ALA A 48 9.92 -43.09 24.56
CA ALA A 48 8.81 -42.73 25.45
C ALA A 48 7.81 -41.81 24.71
N LEU A 49 6.69 -42.40 24.30
CA LEU A 49 5.45 -41.72 23.98
C LEU A 49 4.60 -41.64 25.26
N ARG A 50 3.82 -40.55 25.36
CA ARG A 50 2.47 -40.46 25.96
C ARG A 50 2.30 -40.19 27.47
N ARG A 51 1.45 -39.16 27.66
CA ARG A 51 0.34 -39.00 28.63
C ARG A 51 0.68 -38.46 30.02
N LEU A 52 0.04 -37.33 30.35
CA LEU A 52 -1.00 -37.12 31.38
C LEU A 52 -1.52 -35.68 31.15
N GLY A 53 -2.81 -35.39 30.96
CA GLY A 53 -3.91 -35.54 31.93
C GLY A 53 -3.98 -34.25 32.77
N ARG A 54 -4.68 -33.20 32.30
CA ARG A 54 -6.01 -32.72 32.73
C ARG A 54 -6.10 -32.14 34.16
N THR A 55 -6.79 -30.98 34.21
CA THR A 55 -7.55 -30.32 35.31
C THR A 55 -6.80 -29.57 36.42
N GLY A 56 -7.27 -28.33 36.66
CA GLY A 56 -6.95 -27.53 37.85
C GLY A 56 -7.28 -26.05 37.66
N HIS A 57 -8.53 -25.68 37.89
CA HIS A 57 -8.89 -24.32 38.31
C HIS A 57 -8.22 -24.04 39.65
N ASP A 58 -7.56 -22.90 39.82
CA ASP A 58 -7.55 -22.22 41.12
C ASP A 58 -7.30 -20.72 40.98
N GLU A 59 -8.04 -19.97 41.80
CA GLU A 59 -8.11 -18.53 41.84
C GLU A 59 -6.97 -17.91 42.67
N GLY A 60 -6.68 -16.64 42.38
CA GLY A 60 -6.41 -15.68 43.44
C GLY A 60 -4.95 -15.42 43.83
N HIS A 61 -4.33 -14.45 43.17
CA HIS A 61 -3.39 -13.56 43.86
C HIS A 61 -3.60 -12.10 43.42
N ARG A 62 -4.20 -11.32 44.32
CA ARG A 62 -4.30 -9.86 44.25
C ARG A 62 -2.94 -9.26 44.64
N CYS A 63 -2.24 -8.65 43.70
CA CYS A 63 -1.17 -7.71 44.01
C CYS A 63 -1.73 -6.29 44.03
N ARG A 64 -1.79 -5.68 45.22
CA ARG A 64 -2.08 -4.26 45.44
C ARG A 64 -0.91 -3.43 44.88
N ALA A 65 -1.15 -2.66 43.82
CA ALA A 65 -0.30 -1.54 43.44
C ALA A 65 -0.79 -0.28 44.17
N ALA A 66 0.15 0.45 44.77
CA ALA A 66 -0.06 1.61 45.61
C ALA A 66 -0.75 2.78 44.88
N ARG A 67 -1.67 3.46 45.56
CA ARG A 67 -2.27 4.73 45.15
C ARG A 67 -1.20 5.83 45.19
N ILE A 68 -0.93 6.47 44.06
CA ILE A 68 -0.30 7.80 44.01
C ILE A 68 -1.44 8.83 44.10
N PRO A 69 -1.50 9.69 45.13
CA PRO A 69 -2.45 10.79 45.17
C PRO A 69 -1.91 11.99 44.38
N GLY A 70 -2.72 12.52 43.48
CA GLY A 70 -2.49 13.83 42.85
C GLY A 70 -1.92 13.78 41.44
N ALA A 71 -2.75 13.37 40.48
CA ALA A 71 -2.66 13.88 39.11
C ALA A 71 -4.10 14.11 38.65
N SER A 72 -4.54 15.37 38.71
CA SER A 72 -5.75 15.80 38.03
C SER A 72 -5.55 15.55 36.54
N LEU A 73 -6.13 14.46 36.05
CA LEU A 73 -6.32 14.25 34.63
C LEU A 73 -7.21 15.38 34.15
N GLY A 74 -6.60 16.36 33.48
CA GLY A 74 -7.31 17.41 32.79
C GLY A 74 -8.39 16.77 31.92
N GLU A 75 -9.59 17.32 32.04
CA GLU A 75 -10.74 16.97 31.25
C GLU A 75 -10.34 16.82 29.78
N GLY A 76 -10.62 15.65 29.22
CA GLY A 76 -10.23 15.31 27.87
C GLY A 76 -10.76 16.36 26.89
N LEU A 77 -9.85 17.05 26.20
CA LEU A 77 -10.19 17.64 24.92
C LEU A 77 -10.67 16.50 24.03
N SER A 78 -11.98 16.39 23.87
CA SER A 78 -12.60 15.68 22.76
C SER A 78 -12.12 16.37 21.48
N VAL A 79 -10.98 15.96 20.96
CA VAL A 79 -10.55 16.33 19.62
C VAL A 79 -11.65 15.82 18.70
N ALA A 80 -12.35 16.75 18.03
CA ALA A 80 -13.37 16.40 17.07
C ALA A 80 -12.80 15.38 16.07
N ALA A 81 -13.59 14.37 15.71
CA ALA A 81 -13.15 13.38 14.72
C ALA A 81 -12.69 14.10 13.45
N PRO A 82 -11.56 13.69 12.84
CA PRO A 82 -11.01 14.39 11.68
C PRO A 82 -12.02 14.37 10.52
N TYR A 83 -12.10 15.46 9.76
CA TYR A 83 -12.82 15.47 8.50
C TYR A 83 -12.01 14.69 7.46
N VAL A 84 -12.55 13.56 7.00
CA VAL A 84 -11.87 12.67 6.07
C VAL A 84 -12.54 12.70 4.70
N PHE A 85 -11.79 13.16 3.69
CA PHE A 85 -12.29 13.31 2.33
C PHE A 85 -11.70 12.27 1.38
N GLY A 86 -12.57 11.44 0.82
CA GLY A 86 -12.21 10.44 -0.20
C GLY A 86 -12.22 11.01 -1.61
N VAL A 87 -11.22 10.65 -2.41
CA VAL A 87 -11.13 10.96 -3.83
C VAL A 87 -10.90 9.65 -4.58
N ILE A 88 -11.81 9.35 -5.52
CA ILE A 88 -11.69 8.24 -6.45
C ILE A 88 -11.28 8.83 -7.82
N PRO A 89 -9.98 8.84 -8.17
CA PRO A 89 -9.53 9.33 -9.46
C PRO A 89 -9.79 8.28 -10.55
N ALA A 90 -10.55 8.63 -11.57
CA ALA A 90 -10.92 7.72 -12.65
C ALA A 90 -10.92 8.45 -13.99
N ARG A 91 -9.83 8.32 -14.76
CA ARG A 91 -9.74 8.95 -16.08
C ARG A 91 -10.34 8.10 -17.20
N GLY A 92 -10.84 8.75 -18.25
CA GLY A 92 -11.36 8.05 -19.44
C GLY A 92 -10.26 7.31 -20.20
N GLY A 93 -9.16 8.01 -20.48
CA GLY A 93 -8.01 7.48 -21.23
C GLY A 93 -7.17 6.48 -20.42
N SER A 94 -7.16 5.21 -20.80
CA SER A 94 -6.31 4.19 -20.16
C SER A 94 -5.40 3.53 -21.21
N LYS A 95 -4.08 3.75 -21.12
CA LYS A 95 -3.09 3.21 -22.07
C LYS A 95 -2.89 1.70 -21.94
N GLY A 96 -2.74 1.19 -20.72
CA GLY A 96 -2.49 -0.25 -20.48
C GLY A 96 -3.71 -1.12 -20.74
N LEU A 97 -4.91 -0.60 -20.45
CA LEU A 97 -6.17 -1.30 -20.64
C LEU A 97 -7.27 -0.29 -21.05
N PRO A 98 -7.62 -0.18 -22.35
CA PRO A 98 -8.64 0.76 -22.80
C PRO A 98 -9.97 0.59 -22.07
N GLY A 99 -10.58 1.70 -21.63
CA GLY A 99 -11.85 1.65 -20.90
C GLY A 99 -11.79 0.98 -19.51
N LYS A 100 -10.59 0.76 -18.94
CA LYS A 100 -10.36 0.05 -17.67
C LYS A 100 -11.38 0.35 -16.58
N ASN A 101 -11.62 1.64 -16.28
CA ASN A 101 -12.49 2.03 -15.17
C ASN A 101 -13.96 1.60 -15.33
N LEU A 102 -14.43 1.45 -16.58
CA LEU A 102 -15.79 0.99 -16.89
C LEU A 102 -15.88 -0.53 -17.12
N ARG A 103 -14.73 -1.20 -17.24
CA ARG A 103 -14.71 -2.64 -17.49
C ARG A 103 -15.31 -3.39 -16.30
N ARG A 104 -16.24 -4.30 -16.58
CA ARG A 104 -16.96 -5.10 -15.58
C ARG A 104 -16.09 -6.24 -15.08
N LEU A 105 -15.97 -6.38 -13.76
CA LEU A 105 -15.36 -7.49 -13.06
C LEU A 105 -16.41 -8.06 -12.11
N GLY A 106 -16.99 -9.22 -12.46
CA GLY A 106 -18.17 -9.75 -11.76
C GLY A 106 -19.40 -8.87 -11.94
N ALA A 107 -20.13 -8.62 -10.85
CA ALA A 107 -21.34 -7.80 -10.87
C ALA A 107 -21.12 -6.29 -11.14
N LEU A 108 -19.91 -5.75 -10.95
CA LEU A 108 -19.65 -4.29 -11.00
C LEU A 108 -18.54 -3.91 -11.98
N SER A 109 -18.55 -2.66 -12.47
CA SER A 109 -17.39 -2.02 -13.09
C SER A 109 -16.26 -1.79 -12.07
N LEU A 110 -15.01 -1.59 -12.51
CA LEU A 110 -13.91 -1.26 -11.60
C LEU A 110 -14.20 0.01 -10.77
N ILE A 111 -14.78 1.03 -11.39
CA ILE A 111 -15.23 2.23 -10.67
C ILE A 111 -16.37 1.91 -9.68
N GLY A 112 -17.30 1.02 -10.07
CA GLY A 112 -18.37 0.54 -9.19
C GLY A 112 -17.82 -0.16 -7.94
N HIS A 113 -16.80 -1.02 -8.09
CA HIS A 113 -16.11 -1.64 -6.95
C HIS A 113 -15.48 -0.60 -6.01
N ALA A 114 -14.83 0.42 -6.57
CA ALA A 114 -14.23 1.47 -5.76
C ALA A 114 -15.27 2.26 -4.97
N ILE A 115 -16.39 2.63 -5.60
CA ILE A 115 -17.51 3.33 -4.96
C ILE A 115 -18.13 2.46 -3.87
N ALA A 116 -18.37 1.17 -4.15
CA ALA A 116 -18.91 0.25 -3.15
C ALA A 116 -18.02 0.19 -1.90
N SER A 117 -16.70 0.04 -2.08
CA SER A 117 -15.76 0.04 -0.95
C SER A 117 -15.76 1.36 -0.17
N ALA A 118 -15.90 2.51 -0.85
CA ALA A 118 -15.97 3.82 -0.21
C ALA A 118 -17.26 3.99 0.60
N ARG A 119 -18.39 3.47 0.11
CA ARG A 119 -19.68 3.48 0.83
C ARG A 119 -19.71 2.55 2.04
N GLU A 120 -18.95 1.46 1.99
CA GLU A 120 -18.77 0.53 3.12
C GLU A 120 -17.92 1.13 4.24
N ALA A 121 -17.06 2.12 3.95
CA ALA A 121 -16.18 2.74 4.93
C ALA A 121 -16.98 3.66 5.86
N THR A 122 -16.73 3.52 7.16
CA THR A 122 -17.45 4.27 8.21
C THR A 122 -16.75 5.54 8.64
N ARG A 123 -15.44 5.67 8.32
CA ARG A 123 -14.61 6.82 8.71
C ARG A 123 -14.46 7.86 7.61
N LEU A 124 -15.00 7.62 6.40
CA LEU A 124 -15.07 8.63 5.35
C LEU A 124 -16.21 9.59 5.66
N THR A 125 -15.90 10.88 5.81
CA THR A 125 -16.91 11.92 6.01
C THR A 125 -17.66 12.21 4.71
N ARG A 126 -16.92 12.27 3.60
CA ARG A 126 -17.45 12.48 2.24
C ARG A 126 -16.46 11.90 1.22
N PHE A 127 -16.94 11.48 0.06
CA PHE A 127 -16.05 11.14 -1.05
C PHE A 127 -16.64 11.58 -2.39
N VAL A 128 -15.76 11.80 -3.37
CA VAL A 128 -16.13 12.16 -4.74
C VAL A 128 -15.38 11.30 -5.76
N VAL A 129 -15.95 11.17 -6.95
CA VAL A 129 -15.24 10.69 -8.13
C VAL A 129 -14.71 11.89 -8.91
N SER A 130 -13.41 11.87 -9.21
CA SER A 130 -12.75 12.85 -10.07
C SER A 130 -12.50 12.22 -11.44
N THR A 131 -13.22 12.71 -12.45
CA THR A 131 -13.18 12.16 -13.81
C THR A 131 -13.32 13.26 -14.87
N ASP A 132 -12.76 13.00 -16.04
CA ASP A 132 -12.86 13.77 -17.29
C ASP A 132 -13.85 13.14 -18.29
N SER A 133 -14.45 11.98 -17.94
CA SER A 133 -15.31 11.22 -18.83
C SER A 133 -16.76 11.23 -18.36
N ASP A 134 -17.67 11.67 -19.22
CA ASP A 134 -19.11 11.63 -18.96
C ASP A 134 -19.62 10.22 -18.69
N ALA A 135 -19.10 9.21 -19.42
CA ALA A 135 -19.49 7.81 -19.21
C ALA A 135 -19.08 7.29 -17.82
N ILE A 136 -17.89 7.68 -17.34
CA ILE A 136 -17.45 7.36 -15.96
C ILE A 136 -18.29 8.12 -14.94
N ALA A 137 -18.61 9.39 -15.21
CA ALA A 137 -19.44 10.21 -14.34
C ALA A 137 -20.85 9.62 -14.19
N GLU A 138 -21.46 9.18 -15.29
CA GLU A 138 -22.77 8.53 -15.30
C GLU A 138 -22.75 7.21 -14.53
N GLU A 139 -21.76 6.34 -14.79
CA GLU A 139 -21.59 5.09 -14.04
C GLU A 139 -21.41 5.35 -12.54
N ALA A 140 -20.58 6.34 -12.17
CA ALA A 140 -20.37 6.70 -10.78
C ALA A 140 -21.66 7.17 -10.09
N ARG A 141 -22.47 7.99 -10.76
CA ARG A 141 -23.78 8.45 -10.25
C ARG A 141 -24.77 7.29 -10.11
N ARG A 142 -24.75 6.30 -11.01
CA ARG A 142 -25.58 5.07 -10.89
C ARG A 142 -25.27 4.29 -9.61
N HIS A 143 -24.01 4.30 -9.15
CA HIS A 143 -23.60 3.71 -7.86
C HIS A 143 -23.72 4.69 -6.67
N GLY A 144 -24.34 5.86 -6.90
CA GLY A 144 -24.63 6.86 -5.88
C GLY A 144 -23.41 7.62 -5.36
N ALA A 145 -22.36 7.74 -6.16
CA ALA A 145 -21.22 8.62 -5.86
C ALA A 145 -21.47 10.05 -6.36
N GLU A 146 -20.91 11.03 -5.65
CA GLU A 146 -20.88 12.41 -6.10
C GLU A 146 -19.84 12.60 -7.20
N VAL A 147 -20.24 13.28 -8.27
CA VAL A 147 -19.36 13.71 -9.37
C VAL A 147 -19.59 15.20 -9.60
N PRO A 148 -19.05 16.05 -8.72
CA PRO A 148 -19.45 17.46 -8.63
C PRO A 148 -18.83 18.33 -9.73
N PHE A 149 -17.81 17.83 -10.41
CA PHE A 149 -17.14 18.49 -11.52
C PHE A 149 -16.72 17.46 -12.56
N LEU A 150 -16.53 17.92 -13.80
CA LEU A 150 -15.66 17.25 -14.74
C LEU A 150 -14.27 17.87 -14.60
N ARG A 151 -13.27 17.01 -14.52
CA ARG A 151 -11.87 17.39 -14.37
C ARG A 151 -11.39 18.08 -15.67
N PRO A 152 -10.69 19.23 -15.56
CA PRO A 152 -10.08 19.88 -16.71
C PRO A 152 -9.12 18.96 -17.48
N ALA A 153 -9.03 19.15 -18.80
CA ALA A 153 -8.28 18.27 -19.70
C ALA A 153 -6.78 18.19 -19.34
N GLU A 154 -6.20 19.29 -18.87
CA GLU A 154 -4.80 19.38 -18.42
C GLU A 154 -4.49 18.49 -17.20
N LEU A 155 -5.51 18.11 -16.43
CA LEU A 155 -5.38 17.18 -15.29
C LEU A 155 -5.75 15.74 -15.65
N ALA A 156 -6.12 15.49 -16.92
CA ALA A 156 -6.51 14.19 -17.44
C ALA A 156 -5.48 13.59 -18.41
N SER A 157 -4.42 14.34 -18.75
CA SER A 157 -3.35 13.85 -19.63
C SER A 157 -2.56 12.70 -19.00
N ASP A 158 -1.76 12.02 -19.81
CA ASP A 158 -0.91 10.92 -19.32
C ASP A 158 0.25 11.42 -18.46
N GLU A 159 0.66 12.66 -18.67
CA GLU A 159 1.71 13.37 -17.95
C GLU A 159 1.20 13.98 -16.63
N ALA A 160 -0.14 14.10 -16.48
CA ALA A 160 -0.75 14.60 -15.26
C ALA A 160 -0.55 13.61 -14.10
N GLY A 161 0.29 14.00 -13.15
CA GLY A 161 0.50 13.24 -11.92
C GLY A 161 -0.74 13.21 -11.02
N MET A 162 -0.76 12.28 -10.07
CA MET A 162 -1.86 12.13 -9.10
C MET A 162 -2.07 13.38 -8.23
N ILE A 163 -0.99 14.10 -7.89
CA ILE A 163 -1.02 15.24 -6.97
C ILE A 163 -1.96 16.37 -7.45
N PRO A 164 -1.81 16.92 -8.68
CA PRO A 164 -2.74 17.92 -9.21
C PRO A 164 -4.22 17.50 -9.20
N VAL A 165 -4.51 16.22 -9.47
CA VAL A 165 -5.87 15.67 -9.48
C VAL A 165 -6.48 15.70 -8.07
N LEU A 166 -5.72 15.29 -7.06
CA LEU A 166 -6.16 15.32 -5.67
C LEU A 166 -6.32 16.76 -5.17
N GLN A 167 -5.36 17.64 -5.47
CA GLN A 167 -5.44 19.05 -5.09
C GLN A 167 -6.64 19.76 -5.74
N HIS A 168 -6.99 19.42 -6.98
CA HIS A 168 -8.20 19.93 -7.62
C HIS A 168 -9.46 19.53 -6.85
N ALA A 169 -9.59 18.26 -6.47
CA ALA A 169 -10.72 17.79 -5.68
C ALA A 169 -10.78 18.46 -4.29
N VAL A 170 -9.64 18.67 -3.64
CA VAL A 170 -9.58 19.38 -2.35
C VAL A 170 -10.00 20.83 -2.49
N ARG A 171 -9.51 21.56 -3.50
CA ARG A 171 -9.92 22.95 -3.77
C ARG A 171 -11.41 23.08 -4.03
N TRP A 172 -12.00 22.11 -4.74
CA TRP A 172 -13.45 22.05 -4.89
C TRP A 172 -14.14 21.90 -3.52
N LEU A 173 -13.68 20.98 -2.66
CA LEU A 173 -14.26 20.82 -1.32
C LEU A 173 -14.17 22.12 -0.50
N GLU A 174 -13.03 22.80 -0.56
CA GLU A 174 -12.82 24.11 0.09
C GLU A 174 -13.80 25.17 -0.41
N SER A 175 -14.09 25.19 -1.71
CA SER A 175 -15.09 26.10 -2.29
C SER A 175 -16.52 25.84 -1.77
N THR A 176 -16.79 24.64 -1.22
CA THR A 176 -18.06 24.31 -0.57
C THR A 176 -18.09 24.68 0.93
N GLY A 177 -17.02 25.27 1.46
CA GLY A 177 -16.91 25.68 2.86
C GLY A 177 -16.36 24.61 3.80
N ALA A 178 -15.85 23.49 3.28
CA ALA A 178 -15.26 22.41 4.09
C ALA A 178 -13.76 22.24 3.78
N ARG A 179 -12.95 21.99 4.81
CA ARG A 179 -11.53 21.67 4.65
C ARG A 179 -11.26 20.29 5.26
N PRO A 180 -10.63 19.35 4.53
CA PRO A 180 -10.33 18.05 5.09
C PRO A 180 -9.07 18.08 5.97
N ASP A 181 -9.05 17.28 7.03
CA ASP A 181 -7.84 16.98 7.79
C ASP A 181 -7.02 15.90 7.09
N LEU A 182 -7.72 14.90 6.54
CA LEU A 182 -7.17 13.74 5.85
C LEU A 182 -7.82 13.59 4.48
N ILE A 183 -6.98 13.30 3.47
CA ILE A 183 -7.40 12.98 2.11
C ILE A 183 -7.12 11.50 1.87
N VAL A 184 -8.11 10.78 1.36
CA VAL A 184 -8.02 9.35 1.06
C VAL A 184 -8.10 9.15 -0.44
N THR A 185 -7.06 8.57 -1.04
CA THR A 185 -7.05 8.22 -2.46
C THR A 185 -7.42 6.76 -2.64
N LEU A 186 -8.45 6.53 -3.45
CA LEU A 186 -9.06 5.22 -3.67
C LEU A 186 -9.02 4.89 -5.17
N GLN A 187 -7.97 4.21 -5.62
CA GLN A 187 -7.83 3.89 -7.04
C GLN A 187 -8.84 2.80 -7.46
N PRO A 188 -9.52 2.93 -8.61
CA PRO A 188 -10.39 1.89 -9.16
C PRO A 188 -9.67 0.59 -9.54
N THR A 189 -8.35 0.65 -9.72
CA THR A 189 -7.52 -0.49 -10.13
C THR A 189 -7.39 -1.57 -9.06
N SER A 190 -7.80 -1.30 -7.81
CA SER A 190 -7.81 -2.25 -6.70
C SER A 190 -9.24 -2.68 -6.36
N PRO A 191 -9.88 -3.54 -7.18
CA PRO A 191 -11.32 -3.83 -7.06
C PRO A 191 -11.69 -4.61 -5.80
N PHE A 192 -10.73 -5.30 -5.18
CA PHE A 192 -10.97 -6.17 -4.04
C PHE A 192 -10.79 -5.50 -2.68
N ARG A 193 -10.47 -4.20 -2.67
CA ARG A 193 -10.51 -3.37 -1.46
C ARG A 193 -11.90 -3.39 -0.84
N VAL A 194 -11.97 -3.43 0.48
CA VAL A 194 -13.21 -3.28 1.26
C VAL A 194 -13.19 -2.07 2.18
N GLY A 195 -14.37 -1.65 2.67
CA GLY A 195 -14.48 -0.51 3.60
C GLY A 195 -13.58 -0.63 4.84
N ALA A 196 -13.41 -1.85 5.37
CA ALA A 196 -12.52 -2.09 6.51
C ALA A 196 -11.04 -1.77 6.23
N ASP A 197 -10.56 -1.90 4.98
CA ASP A 197 -9.19 -1.51 4.62
C ASP A 197 -9.01 0.00 4.69
N ILE A 198 -10.02 0.72 4.20
CA ILE A 198 -10.08 2.18 4.22
C ILE A 198 -10.09 2.67 5.67
N ASP A 199 -10.99 2.14 6.49
CA ASP A 199 -11.14 2.53 7.88
C ASP A 199 -9.88 2.25 8.71
N ARG A 200 -9.25 1.08 8.53
CA ARG A 200 -7.98 0.75 9.22
C ARG A 200 -6.85 1.71 8.83
N THR A 201 -6.78 2.10 7.56
CA THR A 201 -5.72 3.00 7.08
C THR A 201 -5.93 4.42 7.59
N ILE A 202 -7.17 4.91 7.60
CA ILE A 202 -7.55 6.21 8.19
C ILE A 202 -7.23 6.22 9.69
N ALA A 203 -7.68 5.20 10.41
CA ALA A 203 -7.44 5.07 11.86
C ALA A 203 -5.95 5.11 12.16
N ARG A 204 -5.13 4.38 11.39
CA ARG A 204 -3.68 4.35 11.59
C ARG A 204 -3.04 5.73 11.45
N ALA A 205 -3.39 6.51 10.43
CA ALA A 205 -2.85 7.86 10.25
C ALA A 205 -3.31 8.83 11.36
N ALA A 206 -4.57 8.70 11.80
CA ALA A 206 -5.13 9.52 12.86
C ALA A 206 -4.51 9.22 14.23
N GLU A 207 -4.45 7.95 14.62
CA GLU A 207 -3.95 7.48 15.92
C GLU A 207 -2.46 7.79 16.13
N THR A 208 -1.64 7.63 15.08
CA THR A 208 -0.19 7.87 15.21
C THR A 208 0.20 9.33 14.98
N GLY A 209 -0.72 10.18 14.53
CA GLY A 209 -0.39 11.54 14.11
C GLY A 209 0.47 11.60 12.84
N ALA A 210 0.64 10.49 12.11
CA ALA A 210 1.59 10.40 11.00
C ALA A 210 1.18 11.29 9.82
N ASP A 211 2.16 11.68 8.99
CA ASP A 211 1.93 12.48 7.79
C ASP A 211 1.02 11.77 6.79
N SER A 212 1.18 10.44 6.69
CA SER A 212 0.48 9.60 5.73
C SER A 212 0.40 8.14 6.19
N ALA A 213 -0.50 7.38 5.57
CA ALA A 213 -0.55 5.93 5.68
C ALA A 213 -0.93 5.31 4.34
N GLN A 214 -0.49 4.08 4.08
CA GLN A 214 -0.84 3.35 2.86
C GLN A 214 -0.97 1.86 3.09
N THR A 215 -1.72 1.21 2.21
CA THR A 215 -1.82 -0.24 2.19
C THR A 215 -0.70 -0.87 1.37
N LEU A 216 -0.14 -1.95 1.90
CA LEU A 216 1.02 -2.67 1.39
C LEU A 216 0.67 -4.14 1.18
N SER A 217 1.33 -4.80 0.24
CA SER A 217 1.35 -6.27 0.14
C SER A 217 2.78 -6.76 0.27
N GLU A 218 2.98 -8.02 0.68
CA GLU A 218 4.30 -8.63 0.53
C GLU A 218 4.72 -8.56 -0.94
N ALA A 219 5.99 -8.24 -1.20
CA ALA A 219 6.50 -8.19 -2.56
C ALA A 219 6.41 -9.57 -3.22
N SER A 220 5.79 -9.65 -4.41
CA SER A 220 5.62 -10.93 -5.11
C SER A 220 6.98 -11.52 -5.51
N TYR A 221 7.89 -10.65 -5.92
CA TYR A 221 9.29 -10.97 -6.15
C TYR A 221 10.19 -10.08 -5.29
N HIS A 222 11.23 -10.66 -4.70
CA HIS A 222 12.03 -9.96 -3.71
C HIS A 222 13.06 -9.02 -4.37
N PRO A 223 13.12 -7.71 -4.04
CA PRO A 223 13.98 -6.72 -4.69
C PRO A 223 15.49 -7.02 -4.62
N TYR A 224 15.99 -7.64 -3.55
CA TYR A 224 17.38 -8.11 -3.49
C TYR A 224 17.79 -9.12 -4.58
N PHE A 225 16.83 -9.80 -5.21
CA PHE A 225 17.07 -10.72 -6.31
C PHE A 225 16.80 -10.07 -7.69
N MET A 226 16.35 -8.82 -7.72
CA MET A 226 16.11 -8.09 -8.97
C MET A 226 17.41 -7.54 -9.54
N LYS A 227 17.45 -7.43 -10.87
CA LYS A 227 18.59 -6.93 -11.63
C LYS A 227 18.17 -5.77 -12.54
N THR A 228 19.06 -4.80 -12.74
CA THR A 228 19.02 -3.93 -13.91
C THR A 228 19.81 -4.58 -15.05
N LEU A 229 19.55 -4.15 -16.28
CA LEU A 229 20.12 -4.72 -17.49
C LEU A 229 20.78 -3.60 -18.32
N ASP A 230 22.04 -3.81 -18.73
CA ASP A 230 22.77 -2.99 -19.69
C ASP A 230 23.24 -3.89 -20.84
N GLY A 231 22.49 -3.91 -21.95
CA GLY A 231 22.65 -4.92 -23.00
C GLY A 231 22.25 -6.31 -22.50
N ASP A 232 23.22 -7.24 -22.46
CA ASP A 232 23.08 -8.58 -21.87
C ASP A 232 23.73 -8.69 -20.47
N VAL A 233 24.31 -7.60 -19.98
CA VAL A 233 24.98 -7.56 -18.68
C VAL A 233 23.98 -7.22 -17.57
N THR A 234 23.88 -8.08 -16.56
CA THR A 234 23.00 -7.86 -15.41
C THR A 234 23.75 -7.23 -14.24
N HIS A 235 23.13 -6.24 -13.59
CA HIS A 235 23.63 -5.65 -12.34
C HIS A 235 22.60 -5.83 -11.24
N ALA A 236 23.03 -6.13 -10.00
CA ALA A 236 22.08 -6.19 -8.89
C ALA A 236 21.43 -4.83 -8.64
N LEU A 237 20.11 -4.84 -8.40
CA LEU A 237 19.41 -3.62 -7.99
C LEU A 237 19.96 -3.09 -6.65
N PHE A 238 20.38 -4.00 -5.78
CA PHE A 238 21.03 -3.74 -4.50
C PHE A 238 22.27 -4.63 -4.38
N GLU A 239 23.45 -4.06 -4.14
CA GLU A 239 24.69 -4.84 -4.00
C GLU A 239 24.63 -5.83 -2.84
N GLU A 240 23.97 -5.46 -1.73
CA GLU A 240 23.75 -6.33 -0.59
C GLU A 240 22.91 -7.56 -0.92
N GLY A 241 22.17 -7.53 -2.05
CA GLY A 241 21.37 -8.65 -2.51
C GLY A 241 22.19 -9.93 -2.72
N TYR A 242 23.47 -9.82 -3.05
CA TYR A 242 24.37 -10.97 -3.20
C TYR A 242 24.63 -11.73 -1.89
N ARG A 243 24.29 -11.16 -0.73
CA ARG A 243 24.42 -11.83 0.58
C ARG A 243 23.33 -12.87 0.81
N TYR A 244 22.21 -12.77 0.09
CA TYR A 244 21.06 -13.65 0.26
C TYR A 244 21.02 -14.69 -0.87
N VAL A 245 21.19 -15.95 -0.51
CA VAL A 245 21.03 -17.07 -1.47
C VAL A 245 19.58 -17.57 -1.49
N ARG A 246 18.89 -17.54 -0.34
CA ARG A 246 17.52 -18.03 -0.19
C ARG A 246 16.59 -16.87 0.17
N ARG A 247 15.38 -16.85 -0.42
CA ARG A 247 14.39 -15.77 -0.18
C ARG A 247 14.06 -15.61 1.30
N GLN A 248 13.94 -16.70 2.05
CA GLN A 248 13.58 -16.67 3.48
C GLN A 248 14.67 -16.08 4.38
N ASP A 249 15.92 -15.98 3.90
CA ASP A 249 17.01 -15.37 4.66
C ASP A 249 17.07 -13.85 4.44
N ALA A 250 16.41 -13.35 3.40
CA ALA A 250 16.29 -11.94 3.10
C ALA A 250 15.22 -11.29 4.00
N PRO A 251 15.38 -10.02 4.40
CA PRO A 251 14.41 -9.35 5.25
C PRO A 251 13.08 -9.17 4.52
N ALA A 252 11.97 -9.16 5.27
CA ALA A 252 10.66 -8.94 4.68
C ALA A 252 10.59 -7.57 3.98
N VAL A 253 10.04 -7.57 2.76
CA VAL A 253 9.86 -6.38 1.94
C VAL A 253 8.43 -6.32 1.41
N TYR A 254 7.95 -5.10 1.24
CA TYR A 254 6.58 -4.84 0.88
C TYR A 254 6.52 -3.88 -0.29
N GLN A 255 5.51 -4.06 -1.14
CA GLN A 255 5.18 -3.17 -2.23
C GLN A 255 3.87 -2.43 -1.93
N PRO A 256 3.67 -1.21 -2.45
CA PRO A 256 2.36 -0.57 -2.40
C PRO A 256 1.31 -1.44 -3.07
N SER A 257 0.18 -1.66 -2.40
CA SER A 257 -0.95 -2.41 -2.97
C SER A 257 -1.77 -1.59 -3.98
N GLY A 258 -1.61 -0.26 -3.98
CA GLY A 258 -2.44 0.65 -4.76
C GLY A 258 -3.84 0.94 -4.18
N ALA A 259 -4.26 0.17 -3.15
CA ALA A 259 -5.64 0.16 -2.69
C ALA A 259 -6.06 1.41 -1.90
N VAL A 260 -5.30 1.80 -0.87
CA VAL A 260 -5.62 2.96 -0.03
C VAL A 260 -4.38 3.77 0.25
N TYR A 261 -4.48 5.08 0.02
CA TYR A 261 -3.51 6.07 0.49
C TYR A 261 -4.25 7.10 1.31
N VAL A 262 -3.77 7.38 2.52
CA VAL A 262 -4.26 8.45 3.39
C VAL A 262 -3.14 9.46 3.54
N THR A 263 -3.44 10.74 3.34
CA THR A 263 -2.46 11.81 3.49
C THR A 263 -3.04 13.01 4.19
N ARG A 264 -2.24 13.67 5.04
CA ARG A 264 -2.65 14.91 5.69
C ARG A 264 -2.77 16.05 4.70
N TYR A 265 -3.70 16.95 4.96
CA TYR A 265 -3.90 18.15 4.14
C TYR A 265 -2.60 18.86 3.80
N ASP A 266 -1.76 19.19 4.80
CA ASP A 266 -0.54 19.98 4.57
C ASP A 266 0.52 19.22 3.75
N VAL A 267 0.51 17.89 3.78
CA VAL A 267 1.40 17.05 2.97
C VAL A 267 1.01 17.18 1.49
N LEU A 268 -0.28 17.13 1.18
CA LEU A 268 -0.78 17.26 -0.20
C LEU A 268 -0.74 18.71 -0.69
N MET A 269 -1.35 19.62 0.07
CA MET A 269 -1.59 21.00 -0.36
C MET A 269 -0.37 21.88 -0.14
N GLY A 270 0.36 21.68 0.96
CA GLY A 270 1.56 22.48 1.29
C GLY A 270 2.84 21.93 0.64
N GLN A 271 3.05 20.61 0.68
CA GLN A 271 4.29 20.00 0.18
C GLN A 271 4.19 19.42 -1.23
N GLY A 272 2.98 19.29 -1.78
CA GLY A 272 2.76 18.67 -3.08
C GLY A 272 3.13 17.20 -3.10
N ARG A 273 2.80 16.44 -2.04
CA ARG A 273 3.14 15.01 -1.90
C ARG A 273 1.93 14.18 -1.52
N VAL A 274 1.94 12.91 -1.94
CA VAL A 274 0.97 11.90 -1.47
C VAL A 274 1.49 11.14 -0.25
N LEU A 275 2.81 11.02 -0.10
CA LEU A 275 3.45 10.36 1.04
C LEU A 275 4.37 11.34 1.75
N GLY A 276 4.16 11.48 3.05
CA GLY A 276 5.01 12.29 3.91
C GLY A 276 6.25 11.53 4.39
N LYS A 277 7.02 12.16 5.28
CA LYS A 277 8.23 11.53 5.84
C LYS A 277 7.86 10.45 6.84
N ASP A 278 6.86 10.70 7.67
CA ASP A 278 6.27 9.69 8.55
C ASP A 278 5.10 9.00 7.81
N ASN A 279 5.39 7.85 7.19
CA ASN A 279 4.42 7.05 6.47
C ASN A 279 4.20 5.69 7.16
N ARG A 280 2.94 5.36 7.44
CA ARG A 280 2.56 4.09 8.10
C ARG A 280 2.06 3.06 7.09
N GLY A 281 2.49 1.82 7.23
CA GLY A 281 2.07 0.71 6.38
C GLY A 281 0.98 -0.15 7.02
N ILE A 282 -0.03 -0.54 6.23
CA ILE A 282 -1.05 -1.53 6.59
C ILE A 282 -0.88 -2.70 5.63
N VAL A 283 -0.47 -3.87 6.13
CA VAL A 283 -0.27 -5.05 5.29
C VAL A 283 -1.61 -5.70 4.98
N MET A 284 -1.86 -5.96 3.70
CA MET A 284 -3.01 -6.63 3.15
C MET A 284 -2.58 -7.97 2.52
N ASP A 285 -3.51 -8.92 2.51
CA ASP A 285 -3.31 -10.19 1.83
C ASP A 285 -3.22 -9.99 0.31
N PHE A 286 -2.62 -10.97 -0.37
CA PHE A 286 -2.44 -10.93 -1.83
C PHE A 286 -3.76 -10.71 -2.58
N ALA A 287 -4.81 -11.47 -2.24
CA ALA A 287 -6.10 -11.37 -2.92
C ALA A 287 -6.75 -9.98 -2.73
N ALA A 288 -6.55 -9.33 -1.59
CA ALA A 288 -7.04 -7.98 -1.34
C ALA A 288 -6.20 -6.90 -2.09
N SER A 289 -4.98 -7.25 -2.48
CA SER A 289 -3.98 -6.36 -3.08
C SER A 289 -3.86 -6.49 -4.61
N VAL A 290 -4.76 -7.23 -5.25
CA VAL A 290 -4.78 -7.32 -6.72
C VAL A 290 -5.01 -5.93 -7.31
N ASN A 291 -4.10 -5.51 -8.19
CA ASN A 291 -4.12 -4.22 -8.86
C ASN A 291 -4.11 -4.44 -10.39
N ILE A 292 -5.03 -3.79 -11.10
CA ILE A 292 -5.26 -3.99 -12.53
C ILE A 292 -4.63 -2.85 -13.34
N ASP A 293 -3.55 -3.16 -14.08
CA ASP A 293 -2.94 -2.24 -15.04
C ASP A 293 -2.89 -2.78 -16.46
N THR A 294 -2.84 -4.09 -16.60
CA THR A 294 -2.73 -4.82 -17.86
C THR A 294 -3.88 -5.82 -18.01
N GLU A 295 -3.99 -6.40 -19.21
CA GLU A 295 -4.92 -7.51 -19.47
C GLU A 295 -4.62 -8.73 -18.57
N TRP A 296 -3.34 -9.01 -18.29
CA TRP A 296 -2.95 -10.12 -17.43
C TRP A 296 -3.43 -9.94 -15.99
N ASP A 297 -3.36 -8.71 -15.47
CA ASP A 297 -3.87 -8.40 -14.14
C ASP A 297 -5.40 -8.56 -14.09
N PHE A 298 -6.09 -8.19 -15.18
CA PHE A 298 -7.53 -8.36 -15.29
C PHE A 298 -7.91 -9.84 -15.27
N LEU A 299 -7.22 -10.69 -16.03
CA LEU A 299 -7.41 -12.14 -16.03
C LEU A 299 -7.13 -12.77 -14.65
N LEU A 300 -6.08 -12.30 -13.96
CA LEU A 300 -5.80 -12.71 -12.59
C LEU A 300 -6.94 -12.31 -11.65
N ALA A 301 -7.48 -11.10 -11.79
CA ALA A 301 -8.61 -10.65 -10.99
C ALA A 301 -9.85 -11.51 -11.23
N GLU A 302 -10.17 -11.83 -12.49
CA GLU A 302 -11.27 -12.74 -12.83
C GLU A 302 -11.09 -14.13 -12.20
N LEU A 303 -9.87 -14.67 -12.24
CA LEU A 303 -9.54 -15.95 -11.60
C LEU A 303 -9.74 -15.89 -10.09
N VAL A 304 -9.20 -14.86 -9.42
CA VAL A 304 -9.33 -14.68 -7.96
C VAL A 304 -10.80 -14.56 -7.58
N LEU A 305 -11.59 -13.86 -8.38
CA LEU A 305 -13.03 -13.69 -8.17
C LEU A 305 -13.80 -15.00 -8.37
N GLY A 306 -13.57 -15.69 -9.49
CA GLY A 306 -14.24 -16.95 -9.85
C GLY A 306 -13.92 -18.10 -8.90
N GLN A 307 -12.74 -18.08 -8.27
CA GLN A 307 -12.36 -19.02 -7.21
C GLN A 307 -12.93 -18.65 -5.83
N GLY A 308 -13.72 -17.58 -5.73
CA GLY A 308 -14.30 -17.11 -4.47
C GLY A 308 -13.28 -16.59 -3.46
N ARG A 309 -12.06 -16.29 -3.91
CA ARG A 309 -10.93 -15.83 -3.07
C ARG A 309 -10.88 -14.32 -2.90
N ALA A 310 -11.63 -13.58 -3.71
CA ALA A 310 -11.78 -12.13 -3.53
C ALA A 310 -12.47 -11.84 -2.17
N PRO A 311 -11.87 -11.00 -1.30
CA PRO A 311 -12.40 -10.65 0.02
C PRO A 311 -13.58 -9.67 -0.04
N ILE A 312 -14.42 -9.75 -1.08
CA ILE A 312 -15.58 -8.88 -1.27
C ILE A 312 -16.89 -9.65 -1.02
N PRO A 313 -17.98 -8.97 -0.61
CA PRO A 313 -19.30 -9.56 -0.43
C PRO A 313 -19.81 -10.29 -1.69
N PRO A 314 -20.65 -11.33 -1.54
CA PRO A 314 -21.21 -12.07 -2.69
C PRO A 314 -21.97 -11.21 -3.69
N SER A 315 -22.60 -10.11 -3.26
CA SER A 315 -23.30 -9.17 -4.14
C SER A 315 -22.39 -8.43 -5.12
N ARG A 316 -21.07 -8.42 -4.87
CA ARG A 316 -20.05 -7.85 -5.75
C ARG A 316 -19.33 -8.90 -6.59
N ARG A 317 -19.56 -10.19 -6.36
CA ARG A 317 -18.91 -11.27 -7.10
C ARG A 317 -19.46 -11.44 -8.51
#